data_AF-A0A1G6QA96-F1
#
_entry.id   AF-A0A1G6QA96-F1
#
_cell.length_a   1.000
_cell.length_b   1.000
_cell.length_c   1.000
_cell.angle_alpha   90.00
_cell.angle_beta   90.00
_cell.angle_gamma   90.00
#
_symmetry.space_group_name_H-M   'P 1'
#
loop_
_entity.id
_entity.type
_entity.pdbx_description
1 polymer ?
#
loop_
_entity_poly.entity_id
_entity_poly.type
_entity_poly.pdbx_seq_one_letter_code
_entity_poly.pdbx_strand_id
1 'polypeptide(L)'
;MRENRACRQTPESRDAQDGGTTLRSIADIQRHQRITDNDAESVGPHAMLAELRADNMQLAATMLDVHAVCDHHGDVATTSLLENWIDEAQRRAWFLSEAGR
;
A
#
# COMPACT_ATOMS: atom_id res chain seq x y z
N MET A 1 8.27 -44.44 17.39
CA MET A 1 7.07 -44.19 16.57
C MET A 1 6.16 -43.26 17.35
N ARG A 2 5.84 -42.03 16.96
CA ARG A 2 6.10 -41.23 15.75
C ARG A 2 6.24 -39.78 16.24
N GLU A 3 7.23 -39.07 15.72
CA GLU A 3 7.38 -37.62 15.88
C GLU A 3 6.12 -36.93 15.39
N ASN A 4 5.51 -36.13 16.27
CA ASN A 4 4.42 -35.25 15.90
C ASN A 4 5.05 -34.05 15.17
N ARG A 5 5.07 -34.19 13.84
CA ARG A 5 5.61 -33.22 12.90
C ARG A 5 4.78 -31.95 13.02
N ALA A 6 5.22 -31.02 13.88
CA ALA A 6 4.82 -29.63 13.84
C ALA A 6 5.25 -29.10 12.46
N CYS A 7 4.36 -29.24 11.50
CA CYS A 7 4.46 -28.63 10.19
C CYS A 7 4.50 -27.12 10.40
N ARG A 8 5.72 -26.58 10.36
CA ARG A 8 6.07 -25.39 9.60
C ARG A 8 4.97 -24.34 9.59
N GLN A 9 4.99 -23.46 10.58
CA GLN A 9 4.47 -22.11 10.43
C GLN A 9 5.33 -21.44 9.35
N THR A 10 4.94 -21.62 8.09
CA THR A 10 5.36 -20.73 7.01
C THR A 10 4.68 -19.39 7.25
N PRO A 11 5.36 -18.25 7.02
CA PRO A 11 4.73 -16.94 7.14
C PRO A 11 3.82 -16.76 5.94
N GLU A 12 2.59 -17.26 6.04
CA GLU A 12 1.52 -16.94 5.10
C GLU A 12 1.08 -15.50 5.39
N SER A 13 0.93 -14.71 4.33
CA SER A 13 0.52 -13.30 4.40
C SER A 13 -0.73 -13.15 5.26
N ARG A 14 -0.78 -12.12 6.11
CA ARG A 14 -1.82 -11.88 7.12
C ARG A 14 -3.25 -11.89 6.55
N ASP A 15 -3.41 -11.62 5.25
CA ASP A 15 -4.69 -11.75 4.54
C ASP A 15 -5.35 -13.13 4.68
N ALA A 16 -4.55 -14.20 4.82
CA ALA A 16 -5.06 -15.56 5.04
C ALA A 16 -5.68 -15.74 6.43
N GLN A 17 -5.33 -14.89 7.40
CA GLN A 17 -5.83 -14.92 8.76
C GLN A 17 -7.23 -14.30 8.88
N ASP A 18 -7.54 -13.34 8.00
CA ASP A 18 -8.82 -12.61 7.97
C ASP A 18 -9.81 -13.18 6.92
N GLY A 19 -9.45 -14.25 6.22
CA GLY A 19 -10.32 -14.94 5.25
C GLY A 19 -10.60 -14.17 3.95
N GLY A 20 -9.87 -13.08 3.71
CA GLY A 20 -9.99 -12.26 2.50
C GLY A 20 -9.34 -12.93 1.28
N THR A 21 -9.88 -12.66 0.09
CA THR A 21 -9.22 -13.07 -1.15
C THR A 21 -8.08 -12.11 -1.44
N THR A 22 -6.85 -12.61 -1.49
CA THR A 22 -5.67 -11.83 -1.89
C THR A 22 -5.68 -11.48 -3.38
N LEU A 23 -4.84 -10.53 -3.79
CA LEU A 23 -4.57 -10.25 -5.20
C LEU A 23 -3.95 -11.50 -5.86
N ARG A 24 -4.50 -11.93 -7.00
CA ARG A 24 -4.12 -13.22 -7.61
C ARG A 24 -3.49 -13.15 -9.00
N SER A 25 -3.52 -11.99 -9.67
CA SER A 25 -2.92 -11.85 -11.00
C SER A 25 -2.63 -10.40 -11.36
N ILE A 26 -1.84 -10.18 -12.41
CA ILE A 26 -1.58 -8.85 -12.99
C ILE A 26 -2.89 -8.19 -13.43
N ALA A 27 -3.78 -8.94 -14.07
CA ALA A 27 -5.10 -8.43 -14.45
C ALA A 27 -5.96 -8.06 -13.23
N ASP A 28 -5.75 -8.71 -12.09
CA ASP A 28 -6.45 -8.38 -10.83
C ASP A 28 -5.90 -7.09 -10.22
N ILE A 29 -4.58 -6.88 -10.28
CA ILE A 29 -3.92 -5.62 -9.89
C ILE A 29 -4.47 -4.47 -10.74
N GLN A 30 -4.48 -4.63 -12.07
CA GLN A 30 -4.98 -3.60 -12.98
C GLN A 30 -6.46 -3.22 -12.71
N ARG A 31 -7.30 -4.18 -12.31
CA ARG A 31 -8.71 -3.91 -11.97
C ARG A 31 -8.89 -3.12 -10.67
N HIS A 32 -7.98 -3.28 -9.71
CA HIS A 32 -8.07 -2.67 -8.40
C HIS A 32 -7.13 -1.45 -8.23
N GLN A 33 -6.35 -1.11 -9.25
CA GLN A 33 -5.45 0.03 -9.21
C GLN A 33 -6.24 1.34 -9.08
N ARG A 34 -5.70 2.25 -8.25
CA ARG A 34 -6.25 3.60 -8.06
C ARG A 34 -5.33 4.69 -8.60
N ILE A 35 -4.05 4.38 -8.70
CA ILE A 35 -3.03 5.24 -9.31
C ILE A 35 -3.04 4.94 -10.82
N THR A 36 -2.96 5.98 -11.63
CA THR A 36 -3.03 5.85 -13.09
C THR A 36 -1.67 5.46 -13.65
N ASP A 37 -1.65 4.57 -14.62
CA ASP A 37 -0.43 4.21 -15.34
C ASP A 37 0.05 5.39 -16.20
N ASN A 38 1.36 5.63 -16.20
CA ASN A 38 1.98 6.60 -17.09
C ASN A 38 2.66 5.90 -18.26
N ASP A 39 1.99 5.91 -19.41
CA ASP A 39 2.46 5.31 -20.66
C ASP A 39 3.19 6.33 -21.59
N ALA A 40 3.57 7.50 -21.07
CA ALA A 40 4.27 8.50 -21.88
C ALA A 40 5.68 8.01 -22.27
N GLU A 41 6.03 8.15 -23.55
CA GLU A 41 7.36 7.77 -24.07
C GLU A 41 8.51 8.55 -23.41
N SER A 42 8.25 9.77 -22.95
CA SER A 42 9.20 10.58 -22.20
C SER A 42 8.50 11.55 -21.27
N VAL A 43 9.03 11.71 -20.07
CA VAL A 43 8.54 12.67 -19.05
C VAL A 43 9.73 13.50 -18.58
N GLY A 44 9.56 14.82 -18.54
CA GLY A 44 10.60 15.71 -18.03
C GLY A 44 10.86 15.48 -16.53
N PRO A 45 12.09 15.62 -16.02
CA PRO A 45 12.41 15.32 -14.61
C PRO A 45 11.49 16.01 -13.58
N HIS A 46 11.16 17.29 -13.80
CA HIS A 46 10.25 18.02 -12.91
C HIS A 46 8.82 17.48 -12.96
N ALA A 47 8.33 17.11 -14.15
CA ALA A 47 7.00 16.52 -14.30
C ALA A 47 6.94 15.15 -13.62
N MET A 48 7.99 14.34 -13.75
CA MET A 48 8.10 13.03 -13.09
C MET A 48 8.07 13.16 -11.56
N LEU A 49 8.80 14.12 -10.99
CA LEU A 49 8.77 14.38 -9.54
C LEU A 49 7.41 14.91 -9.07
N ALA A 50 6.78 15.79 -9.85
CA ALA A 50 5.47 16.34 -9.54
C ALA A 50 4.37 15.27 -9.55
N GLU A 51 4.40 14.38 -10.52
CA GLU A 51 3.49 13.24 -10.65
C GLU A 51 3.69 12.24 -9.50
N LEU A 52 4.94 11.81 -9.26
CA LEU A 52 5.25 10.90 -8.17
C LEU A 52 4.84 11.48 -6.79
N ARG A 53 4.96 12.79 -6.61
CA ARG A 53 4.46 13.49 -5.41
C ARG A 53 2.94 13.40 -5.32
N ALA A 54 2.22 13.65 -6.40
CA ALA A 54 0.77 13.58 -6.43
C ALA A 54 0.28 12.15 -6.11
N ASP A 55 0.95 11.14 -6.66
CA ASP A 55 0.62 9.73 -6.39
C ASP A 55 0.84 9.35 -4.93
N ASN A 56 1.93 9.83 -4.30
CA ASN A 56 2.16 9.61 -2.87
C ASN A 56 1.07 10.29 -2.01
N MET A 57 0.58 11.47 -2.41
CA MET A 57 -0.54 12.12 -1.73
C MET A 57 -1.84 11.32 -1.88
N GLN A 58 -2.13 10.80 -3.08
CA GLN A 58 -3.30 9.95 -3.32
C GLN A 58 -3.22 8.63 -2.54
N LEU A 59 -2.04 8.05 -2.45
CA LEU A 59 -1.78 6.84 -1.67
C LEU A 59 -2.07 7.09 -0.17
N ALA A 60 -1.54 8.18 0.38
CA ALA A 60 -1.79 8.55 1.78
C ALA A 60 -3.29 8.78 2.05
N ALA A 61 -3.99 9.48 1.16
CA ALA A 61 -5.44 9.69 1.27
C ALA A 61 -6.22 8.37 1.25
N THR A 62 -5.87 7.46 0.34
CA THR A 62 -6.49 6.13 0.28
C THR A 62 -6.25 5.34 1.57
N MET A 63 -5.04 5.38 2.12
CA MET A 63 -4.74 4.70 3.38
C MET A 63 -5.47 5.30 4.56
N LEU A 64 -5.71 6.61 4.59
CA LEU A 64 -6.54 7.27 5.59
C LEU A 64 -8.00 6.81 5.54
N ASP A 65 -8.56 6.62 4.34
CA ASP A 65 -9.91 6.06 4.18
C ASP A 65 -9.98 4.63 4.72
N VAL A 66 -8.99 3.78 4.41
CA VAL A 66 -8.92 2.41 4.92
C VAL A 66 -8.73 2.40 6.44
N HIS A 67 -7.88 3.29 6.96
CA HIS A 67 -7.68 3.45 8.40
C HIS A 67 -9.00 3.77 9.11
N ALA A 68 -9.81 4.68 8.57
CA ALA A 68 -11.12 5.01 9.16
C ALA A 68 -12.06 3.79 9.19
N VAL A 69 -12.01 2.92 8.16
CA VAL A 69 -12.77 1.67 8.15
C VAL A 69 -12.26 0.69 9.21
N CYS A 70 -10.94 0.47 9.30
CA CYS A 70 -10.34 -0.43 10.30
C CYS A 70 -10.60 0.04 11.73
N ASP A 71 -10.48 1.34 11.99
CA ASP A 71 -10.76 1.96 13.29
C ASP A 71 -12.23 1.78 13.68
N HIS A 72 -13.17 1.99 12.75
CA HIS A 72 -14.59 1.75 12.98
C HIS A 72 -14.89 0.30 13.39
N HIS A 73 -14.16 -0.67 12.84
CA HIS A 73 -14.29 -2.08 13.17
C HIS A 73 -13.45 -2.54 14.37
N GLY A 74 -12.65 -1.64 14.97
CA GLY A 74 -11.77 -1.97 16.09
C GLY A 74 -10.58 -2.85 15.71
N ASP A 75 -10.18 -2.90 14.44
CA ASP A 75 -9.00 -3.62 13.97
C ASP A 75 -7.72 -2.81 14.24
N VAL A 76 -7.34 -2.78 15.52
CA VAL A 76 -6.16 -2.05 16.02
C VAL A 76 -4.88 -2.47 15.28
N ALA A 77 -4.76 -3.76 14.98
CA ALA A 77 -3.54 -4.30 14.40
C ALA A 77 -3.33 -3.88 12.94
N THR A 78 -4.41 -3.67 12.17
CA THR A 78 -4.31 -3.10 10.80
C THR A 78 -4.19 -1.59 10.84
N THR A 79 -4.95 -0.92 11.73
CA THR A 79 -4.86 0.54 11.93
C THR A 79 -3.42 0.97 12.23
N SER A 80 -2.74 0.34 13.18
CA SER A 80 -1.33 0.67 13.50
C SER A 80 -0.34 0.36 12.37
N LEU A 81 -0.64 -0.60 11.49
CA LEU A 81 0.19 -0.84 10.30
C LEU A 81 0.03 0.31 9.29
N LEU A 82 -1.22 0.75 9.06
CA LEU A 82 -1.55 1.83 8.14
C LEU A 82 -0.94 3.17 8.57
N GLU A 83 -0.92 3.49 9.87
CA GLU A 83 -0.32 4.72 10.39
C GLU A 83 1.14 4.90 9.94
N ASN A 84 1.95 3.82 9.99
CA ASN A 84 3.34 3.85 9.54
C ASN A 84 3.45 4.15 8.04
N TRP A 85 2.62 3.50 7.22
CA TRP A 85 2.65 3.70 5.77
C TRP A 85 2.11 5.06 5.33
N ILE A 86 1.09 5.58 6.03
CA ILE A 86 0.56 6.94 5.82
C ILE A 86 1.67 7.96 6.07
N ASP A 87 2.35 7.87 7.20
CA ASP A 87 3.42 8.76 7.61
C ASP A 87 4.63 8.69 6.64
N GLU A 88 5.00 7.49 6.19
CA GLU A 88 5.99 7.33 5.12
C GLU A 88 5.59 7.96 3.78
N ALA A 89 4.35 7.76 3.33
CA ALA A 89 3.85 8.34 2.07
C ALA A 89 3.82 9.87 2.14
N GLN A 90 3.40 10.43 3.26
CA GLN A 90 3.41 11.87 3.50
C GLN A 90 4.84 12.44 3.52
N ARG A 91 5.79 11.77 4.18
CA ARG A 91 7.21 12.16 4.15
C ARG A 91 7.81 12.11 2.75
N ARG A 92 7.52 11.07 1.97
CA ARG A 92 7.94 10.98 0.56
C ARG A 92 7.38 12.14 -0.26
N ALA A 93 6.08 12.43 -0.11
CA ALA A 93 5.46 13.57 -0.80
C ALA A 93 6.11 14.91 -0.43
N TRP A 94 6.43 15.11 0.86
CA TRP A 94 7.15 16.30 1.30
C TRP A 94 8.56 16.38 0.67
N PHE A 95 9.34 15.29 0.75
CA PHE A 95 10.70 15.27 0.20
C PHE A 95 10.72 15.51 -1.31
N LEU A 96 9.79 14.91 -2.05
CA LEU A 96 9.64 15.14 -3.50
C LEU A 96 9.24 16.58 -3.82
N SER A 97 8.46 17.22 -2.95
CA SER A 97 8.19 18.66 -3.07
C SER A 97 9.46 19.49 -2.93
N GLU A 98 10.34 19.15 -1.98
CA GLU A 98 11.60 19.88 -1.78
C GLU A 98 12.61 19.60 -2.89
N ALA A 99 12.65 18.38 -3.43
CA ALA A 99 13.55 18.00 -4.52
C ALA A 99 13.19 18.64 -5.87
N GLY A 100 11.92 19.00 -6.07
CA GLY A 100 11.42 19.65 -7.29
C GLY A 100 11.29 21.17 -7.21
N ARG A 101 11.78 21.81 -6.14
CA ARG A 101 11.82 23.27 -5.97
C ARG A 101 12.95 23.93 -6.76
#